data_AF-A0A2G8MRS2-F1
#
_entry.id   AF-A0A2G8MRS2-F1
#
_cell.length_a   1.000
_cell.length_b   1.000
_cell.length_c   1.000
_cell.angle_alpha   90.00
_cell.angle_beta   90.00
_cell.angle_gamma   90.00
#
_symmetry.space_group_name_H-M   'P 1'
#
loop_
_entity.id
_entity.type
_entity.pdbx_description
1 polymer ?
#
loop_
_entity_poly.entity_id
_entity_poly.type
_entity_poly.pdbx_seq_one_letter_code
_entity_poly.pdbx_strand_id
1 'polypeptide(L)'
;MKITGPVETEAVIDVRCDVCDTSTRLENGNLQYGMLQAHWGFGAYHDGQRYEVHLCESCFFATIAYLKQERRTVNLFEDNQQQLEGNFGLAAKNDYFRDDR
;
A
#
# COMPACT_ATOMS: atom_id res chain seq x y z
N MET A 1 3.06 24.13 -39.73
CA MET A 1 2.96 22.68 -40.01
C MET A 1 3.42 21.93 -38.77
N LYS A 2 2.55 21.13 -38.15
CA LYS A 2 2.95 20.23 -37.05
C LYS A 2 3.24 18.86 -37.66
N ILE A 3 4.44 18.33 -37.42
CA ILE A 3 4.82 16.98 -37.79
C ILE A 3 4.93 16.20 -36.47
N THR A 4 4.19 15.11 -36.37
CA THR A 4 4.16 14.22 -35.21
C THR A 4 4.53 12.82 -35.66
N GLY A 5 5.37 12.14 -34.89
CA GLY A 5 5.72 10.74 -35.05
C GLY A 5 5.69 10.02 -33.71
N PRO A 6 5.57 8.67 -33.70
CA PRO A 6 5.57 7.89 -32.47
C PRO A 6 6.96 7.94 -31.80
N VAL A 7 6.95 7.99 -30.46
CA VAL A 7 8.14 7.86 -29.62
C VAL A 7 7.91 6.68 -28.68
N GLU A 8 8.83 5.72 -28.66
CA GLU A 8 8.82 4.64 -27.69
C GLU A 8 9.34 5.16 -26.35
N THR A 9 8.59 4.92 -25.28
CA THR A 9 8.95 5.30 -23.91
C THR A 9 8.78 4.10 -22.99
N GLU A 10 9.66 3.97 -22.00
CA GLU A 10 9.46 3.04 -20.90
C GLU A 10 8.29 3.52 -20.04
N ALA A 11 7.40 2.59 -19.71
CA ALA A 11 6.25 2.84 -18.85
C ALA A 11 5.98 1.60 -18.00
N VAL A 12 5.51 1.80 -16.78
CA VAL A 12 5.06 0.70 -15.92
C VAL A 12 3.73 0.19 -16.48
N ILE A 13 3.76 -1.02 -17.04
CA ILE A 13 2.57 -1.64 -17.65
C ILE A 13 1.81 -2.55 -16.70
N ASP A 14 2.46 -3.02 -15.64
CA ASP A 14 1.88 -3.88 -14.61
C ASP A 14 2.73 -3.84 -13.34
N VAL A 15 2.08 -4.10 -12.20
CA VAL A 15 2.71 -4.34 -10.90
C VAL A 15 2.13 -5.64 -10.38
N ARG A 16 2.99 -6.62 -10.07
CA ARG A 16 2.55 -7.92 -9.53
C ARG A 16 2.60 -7.90 -8.01
N CYS A 17 1.67 -8.59 -7.39
CA CYS A 17 1.66 -8.71 -5.93
C CYS A 17 2.81 -9.59 -5.44
N ASP A 18 3.64 -9.07 -4.53
CA ASP A 18 4.80 -9.80 -3.99
C ASP A 18 4.43 -11.02 -3.12
N VAL A 19 3.14 -11.19 -2.78
CA VAL A 19 2.64 -12.32 -1.97
C VAL A 19 2.06 -13.43 -2.84
N CYS A 20 1.15 -13.10 -3.76
CA CYS A 20 0.40 -14.08 -4.53
C CYS A 20 0.71 -14.07 -6.03
N ASP A 21 1.61 -13.19 -6.48
CA ASP A 21 2.05 -13.03 -7.88
C ASP A 21 0.93 -12.59 -8.86
N THR A 22 -0.25 -12.26 -8.37
CA THR A 22 -1.38 -11.76 -9.19
C THR A 22 -1.10 -10.33 -9.68
N SER A 23 -1.49 -10.05 -10.93
CA SER A 23 -1.47 -8.69 -11.53
C SER A 23 -2.37 -7.74 -10.74
N THR A 24 -1.90 -6.51 -10.55
CA THR A 24 -2.67 -5.42 -9.93
C THR A 24 -3.34 -4.52 -10.97
N ARG A 25 -3.15 -4.82 -12.26
CA ARG A 25 -3.81 -4.15 -13.37
C ARG A 25 -5.26 -4.59 -13.50
N LEU A 26 -6.15 -3.61 -13.53
CA LEU A 26 -7.58 -3.78 -13.80
C LEU A 26 -7.88 -3.82 -15.30
N GLU A 27 -9.09 -4.25 -15.66
CA GLU A 27 -9.57 -4.33 -17.05
C GLU A 27 -9.55 -2.96 -17.77
N ASN A 28 -9.78 -1.87 -17.04
CA ASN A 28 -9.70 -0.50 -17.56
C ASN A 28 -8.25 0.00 -17.77
N GLY A 29 -7.25 -0.84 -17.47
CA GLY A 29 -5.83 -0.53 -17.60
C GLY A 29 -5.21 0.18 -16.39
N ASN A 30 -6.00 0.57 -15.39
CA ASN A 30 -5.48 1.22 -14.19
C ASN A 30 -4.79 0.20 -13.27
N LEU A 31 -3.72 0.64 -12.59
CA LEU A 31 -3.04 -0.13 -11.56
C LEU A 31 -3.63 0.21 -10.19
N GLN A 32 -4.08 -0.80 -9.45
CA GLN A 32 -4.59 -0.64 -8.09
C GLN A 32 -3.91 -1.62 -7.14
N TYR A 33 -3.06 -1.06 -6.27
CA TYR A 33 -2.30 -1.82 -5.29
C TYR A 33 -2.02 -0.98 -4.04
N GLY A 34 -1.79 -1.68 -2.93
CA GLY A 34 -1.23 -1.08 -1.72
C GLY A 34 0.29 -1.21 -1.72
N MET A 35 0.96 -0.31 -1.01
CA MET A 35 2.41 -0.34 -0.82
C MET A 35 2.73 -0.34 0.67
N LEU A 36 3.48 -1.36 1.12
CA LEU A 36 4.13 -1.35 2.43
C LEU A 36 5.58 -0.94 2.19
N GLN A 37 5.94 0.24 2.70
CA GLN A 37 7.29 0.78 2.52
C GLN A 37 7.88 1.26 3.85
N ALA A 38 9.20 1.16 3.95
CA ALA A 38 9.97 1.71 5.06
C ALA A 38 11.31 2.25 4.55
N HIS A 39 11.77 3.33 5.16
CA HIS A 39 13.10 3.89 4.94
C HIS A 39 13.71 4.20 6.30
N TRP A 40 14.72 3.43 6.68
CA TRP A 40 15.38 3.55 7.97
C TRP A 40 16.64 4.40 7.85
N GLY A 41 16.70 5.46 8.64
CA GLY A 41 17.85 6.36 8.69
C GLY A 41 18.79 6.08 9.85
N PHE A 42 19.79 6.96 9.96
CA PHE A 42 20.86 6.86 10.94
C PHE A 42 20.36 6.62 12.36
N GLY A 43 20.88 5.58 13.01
CA GLY A 43 20.56 5.21 14.39
C GLY A 43 19.41 4.20 14.56
N ALA A 44 18.73 3.79 13.49
CA ALA A 44 17.82 2.64 13.52
C ALA A 44 18.60 1.31 13.56
N TYR A 45 18.00 0.24 14.08
CA TYR A 45 18.62 -1.10 14.04
C TYR A 45 18.83 -1.59 12.59
N HIS A 46 17.92 -1.19 11.69
CA HIS A 46 17.99 -1.47 10.25
C HIS A 46 18.46 -0.26 9.44
N ASP A 47 19.36 0.56 9.99
CA ASP A 47 19.91 1.75 9.32
C ASP A 47 20.37 1.48 7.89
N GLY A 48 19.98 2.36 6.97
CA GLY A 48 20.26 2.27 5.54
C GLY A 48 19.37 1.29 4.78
N GLN A 49 18.49 0.54 5.45
CA GLN A 49 17.57 -0.39 4.76
C GLN A 49 16.32 0.33 4.26
N ARG A 50 15.95 0.00 3.03
CA ARG A 50 14.69 0.40 2.40
C ARG A 50 13.90 -0.84 2.02
N TYR A 51 12.63 -0.84 2.39
CA TYR A 51 11.66 -1.89 2.01
C TYR A 51 10.58 -1.26 1.15
N GLU A 52 10.16 -1.99 0.13
CA GLU A 52 9.05 -1.64 -0.75
C GLU A 52 8.38 -2.93 -1.18
N VAL A 53 7.12 -3.11 -0.78
CA VAL A 53 6.33 -4.31 -1.05
C VAL A 53 5.01 -3.90 -1.68
N HIS A 54 4.70 -4.49 -2.82
CA HIS A 54 3.50 -4.25 -3.61
C HIS A 54 2.46 -5.34 -3.33
N LEU A 55 1.27 -4.91 -2.93
CA LEU A 55 0.20 -5.81 -2.52
C LEU A 55 -1.05 -5.58 -3.37
N CYS A 56 -1.61 -6.64 -3.94
CA CYS A 56 -2.98 -6.57 -4.47
C CYS A 56 -3.96 -6.29 -3.33
N GLU A 57 -5.17 -5.84 -3.68
CA GLU A 57 -6.19 -5.45 -2.70
C GLU A 57 -6.46 -6.53 -1.63
N SER A 58 -6.58 -7.80 -2.04
CA SER A 58 -6.82 -8.90 -1.11
C SER A 58 -5.67 -9.10 -0.12
N CYS A 59 -4.42 -9.14 -0.59
CA CYS A 59 -3.23 -9.26 0.25
C CYS A 59 -3.04 -8.02 1.14
N PHE A 60 -3.38 -6.82 0.65
CA PHE A 60 -3.33 -5.61 1.43
C PHE A 60 -4.28 -5.68 2.63
N PHE A 61 -5.55 -6.04 2.42
CA PHE A 61 -6.50 -6.17 3.53
C PHE A 61 -6.19 -7.34 4.47
N ALA A 62 -5.60 -8.43 3.96
CA ALA A 62 -5.07 -9.49 4.81
C ALA A 62 -3.96 -8.97 5.74
N THR A 63 -3.03 -8.17 5.22
CA THR A 63 -1.98 -7.52 6.03
C THR A 63 -2.59 -6.56 7.07
N ILE A 64 -3.58 -5.75 6.69
CA ILE A 64 -4.28 -4.88 7.65
C ILE A 64 -4.98 -5.69 8.75
N ALA A 65 -5.64 -6.79 8.40
CA ALA A 65 -6.29 -7.66 9.37
C ALA A 65 -5.28 -8.27 10.36
N TYR A 66 -4.14 -8.74 9.84
CA TYR A 66 -3.02 -9.22 10.65
C TYR A 66 -2.53 -8.15 11.63
N LEU A 67 -2.25 -6.93 11.15
CA LEU A 67 -1.77 -5.83 12.01
C LEU A 67 -2.79 -5.41 13.07
N LYS A 68 -4.10 -5.44 12.74
CA LYS A 68 -5.16 -5.22 13.72
C LYS A 68 -5.15 -6.29 14.82
N GLN A 69 -4.94 -7.55 14.45
CA GLN A 69 -4.84 -8.65 15.41
C GLN A 69 -3.60 -8.51 16.30
N GLU A 70 -2.45 -8.17 15.74
CA GLU A 70 -1.23 -7.90 16.52
C GLU A 70 -1.46 -6.76 17.52
N ARG A 71 -2.08 -5.66 17.07
CA ARG A 71 -2.42 -4.53 17.95
C ARG A 71 -3.36 -4.94 19.09
N ARG A 72 -4.35 -5.80 18.84
CA ARG A 72 -5.24 -6.33 19.88
C ARG A 72 -4.48 -7.22 20.87
N THR A 73 -3.56 -8.03 20.38
CA THR A 73 -2.78 -8.97 21.20
C THR A 73 -1.83 -8.22 22.13
N VAL A 74 -1.16 -7.18 21.64
CA VAL A 74 -0.26 -6.34 22.46
C VAL A 74 -1.04 -5.57 23.54
N ASN A 75 -2.25 -5.11 23.23
CA ASN A 75 -3.06 -4.29 24.14
C ASN A 75 -4.17 -5.11 24.85
N LEU A 76 -3.99 -6.42 25.01
CA LEU A 76 -5.03 -7.33 25.53
C LEU A 76 -5.54 -6.92 26.93
N PHE A 77 -4.67 -6.30 27.73
CA PHE A 77 -4.95 -5.89 29.11
C PHE A 77 -5.30 -4.40 29.25
N GLU A 78 -5.42 -3.66 28.15
CA GLU A 78 -5.84 -2.26 28.19
C GLU A 78 -7.37 -2.16 28.10
N ASP A 79 -7.99 -1.46 29.05
CA ASP A 79 -9.46 -1.32 29.16
C ASP A 79 -10.11 -0.52 28.00
N ASN A 80 -9.32 0.08 27.10
CA ASN A 80 -9.82 0.94 26.02
C ASN A 80 -9.96 0.21 24.69
N GLN A 81 -10.80 -0.84 24.67
CA GLN A 81 -11.01 -1.70 23.50
C GLN A 81 -11.66 -0.99 22.31
N GLN A 82 -12.44 0.07 22.54
CA GLN A 82 -13.14 0.83 21.49
C GLN A 82 -12.17 1.57 20.54
N GLN A 83 -10.97 1.91 21.01
CA GLN A 83 -9.96 2.61 20.22
C GLN A 83 -9.13 1.65 19.33
N LEU A 84 -9.25 0.34 19.54
CA LEU A 84 -8.55 -0.71 18.79
C LEU A 84 -9.27 -1.09 17.48
N GLU A 85 -10.57 -0.81 17.37
CA GLU A 85 -11.41 -1.22 16.24
C GLU A 85 -11.63 -0.15 15.17
N GLY A 86 -11.13 1.06 15.38
CA GLY A 86 -11.22 2.16 14.40
C GLY A 86 -10.61 1.80 13.04
N ASN A 87 -10.84 2.64 12.04
CA ASN A 87 -10.34 2.46 10.67
C ASN A 87 -8.79 2.49 10.62
N PHE A 88 -8.16 1.40 11.02
CA PHE A 88 -6.71 1.26 11.14
C PHE A 88 -6.04 1.55 9.80
N GLY A 89 -5.23 2.60 9.78
CA GLY A 89 -4.52 3.03 8.58
C GLY A 89 -5.39 3.69 7.49
N LEU A 90 -6.69 3.92 7.71
CA LEU A 90 -7.53 4.62 6.73
C LEU A 90 -7.32 6.13 6.88
N ALA A 91 -6.70 6.75 5.88
CA ALA A 91 -6.45 8.19 5.87
C ALA A 91 -7.70 9.02 5.49
N ALA A 92 -8.48 8.54 4.52
CA ALA A 92 -9.67 9.23 4.02
C ALA A 92 -10.74 8.23 3.57
N LYS A 93 -12.01 8.67 3.60
CA LYS A 93 -13.17 7.91 3.10
C LYS A 93 -13.89 8.76 2.06
N ASN A 94 -14.33 8.14 0.97
CA ASN A 94 -14.95 8.82 -0.18
C ASN A 94 -14.01 9.81 -0.92
N ASP A 95 -12.70 9.58 -0.85
CA ASP A 95 -11.70 10.36 -1.60
C ASP A 95 -11.52 9.79 -3.02
N TYR A 96 -12.43 10.15 -3.91
CA TYR A 96 -12.43 9.65 -5.29
C TYR A 96 -11.43 10.39 -6.20
N PHE A 97 -11.11 11.64 -5.87
CA PHE A 97 -10.35 12.55 -6.74
C PHE A 97 -8.90 12.74 -6.29
N ARG A 98 -8.56 12.45 -5.03
CA ARG A 98 -7.20 12.55 -4.47
C ARG A 98 -6.59 13.94 -4.68
N ASP A 99 -7.41 14.98 -4.51
CA ASP A 99 -7.09 16.37 -4.88
C ASP A 99 -5.98 17.03 -4.01
N ASP A 100 -5.48 16.35 -2.97
CA ASP A 100 -4.48 16.87 -2.02
C ASP A 100 -3.03 16.46 -2.34
N ARG A 101 -2.61 16.43 -3.61
CA ARG A 101 -1.20 16.18 -3.99
C ARG A 101 -0.61 17.23 -4.92
#